data_AF-A0A6P9A5Q0-F1
#
_entry.id   AF-A0A6P9A5Q0-F1
#
_cell.length_a   1.000
_cell.length_b   1.000
_cell.length_c   1.000
_cell.angle_alpha   90.00
_cell.angle_beta   90.00
_cell.angle_gamma   90.00
#
_symmetry.space_group_name_H-M   'P 1'
#
loop_
_entity.id
_entity.type
_entity.pdbx_description
1 polymer ?
#
loop_
_entity_poly.entity_id
_entity_poly.type
_entity_poly.pdbx_seq_one_letter_code
_entity_poly.pdbx_strand_id
1 'polypeptide(L)'
;MASKYSMLVLVISACCLMAGVSTGAIEKKVATEGTCSKQVLDNLEATIELCTRNVPAEQFADPSWECARTVSGYLEDADECDLSVVPDYLEDCLYGFFLRDHSVKPAVKCIKLAIESDICCSAE
;
A
#
# COMPACT_ATOMS: atom_id res chain seq x y z
N MET A 1 -24.27 50.47 -5.76
CA MET A 1 -23.42 50.08 -6.90
C MET A 1 -23.39 48.56 -6.98
N ALA A 2 -23.71 48.01 -8.14
CA ALA A 2 -23.84 46.58 -8.39
C ALA A 2 -22.49 45.90 -8.66
N SER A 3 -22.37 44.67 -8.17
CA SER A 3 -21.80 43.45 -8.79
C SER A 3 -20.62 43.55 -9.76
N LYS A 4 -19.61 42.69 -9.56
CA LYS A 4 -19.04 41.84 -10.61
C LYS A 4 -18.23 40.68 -10.03
N TYR A 5 -18.65 39.48 -10.44
CA TYR A 5 -18.09 38.17 -10.20
C TYR A 5 -16.77 37.96 -10.97
N SER A 6 -15.87 37.15 -10.41
CA SER A 6 -14.94 36.24 -11.12
C SER A 6 -14.34 35.33 -10.04
N MET A 7 -14.98 34.21 -9.68
CA MET A 7 -14.86 32.92 -10.39
C MET A 7 -13.46 32.66 -10.93
N LEU A 8 -12.69 31.86 -10.20
CA LEU A 8 -11.75 30.93 -10.80
C LEU A 8 -11.93 29.58 -10.11
N VAL A 9 -12.48 28.68 -10.91
CA VAL A 9 -12.84 27.30 -10.64
C VAL A 9 -11.56 26.50 -10.45
N LEU A 10 -11.31 26.02 -9.23
CA LEU A 10 -10.38 24.92 -9.02
C LEU A 10 -11.05 23.67 -9.59
N VAL A 11 -10.51 23.20 -10.71
CA VAL A 11 -10.86 21.94 -11.38
C VAL A 11 -10.53 20.81 -10.41
N ILE A 12 -11.54 20.37 -9.66
CA ILE A 12 -11.50 19.16 -8.85
C ILE A 12 -11.52 18.00 -9.86
N SER A 13 -10.38 17.32 -9.97
CA SER A 13 -10.22 16.13 -10.79
C SER A 13 -11.18 15.05 -10.29
N ALA A 14 -12.17 14.74 -11.13
CA ALA A 14 -13.20 13.76 -10.90
C ALA A 14 -12.63 12.34 -11.09
N CYS A 15 -12.39 11.63 -9.99
CA CYS A 15 -12.39 10.16 -9.97
C CYS A 15 -12.84 9.53 -8.65
N CYS A 16 -13.28 10.31 -7.65
CA CYS A 16 -13.86 9.77 -6.41
C CYS A 16 -15.23 10.42 -6.15
N LEU A 17 -16.15 10.25 -7.09
CA LEU A 17 -17.58 10.38 -6.79
C LEU A 17 -18.08 8.96 -6.54
N MET A 18 -18.27 8.63 -5.27
CA MET A 18 -19.49 8.00 -4.73
C MET A 18 -19.33 7.83 -3.21
N ALA A 19 -20.33 8.33 -2.49
CA ALA A 19 -20.67 8.11 -1.08
C ALA A 19 -19.89 8.86 0.04
N GLY A 20 -20.64 9.73 0.73
CA GLY A 20 -20.69 9.66 2.20
C GLY A 20 -19.85 10.67 2.98
N VAL A 21 -20.46 11.80 3.32
CA VAL A 21 -20.07 12.55 4.53
C VAL A 21 -20.33 11.63 5.74
N SER A 22 -19.30 11.37 6.53
CA SER A 22 -19.46 11.11 7.97
C SER A 22 -18.16 11.51 8.69
N THR A 23 -18.27 12.59 9.46
CA THR A 23 -17.36 12.89 10.57
C THR A 23 -17.52 11.80 11.61
N GLY A 24 -16.61 10.83 11.62
CA GLY A 24 -16.48 9.79 12.63
C GLY A 24 -15.02 9.65 13.01
N ALA A 25 -14.75 9.59 14.31
CA ALA A 25 -13.42 9.40 14.86
C ALA A 25 -12.72 8.22 14.17
N ILE A 26 -11.50 8.44 13.65
CA ILE A 26 -10.64 7.33 13.24
C ILE A 26 -10.18 6.67 14.54
N GLU A 27 -10.96 5.69 14.98
CA GLU A 27 -10.51 4.69 15.93
C GLU A 27 -9.28 4.03 15.32
N LYS A 28 -8.11 4.19 15.96
CA LYS A 28 -6.97 3.33 15.70
C LYS A 28 -7.46 1.89 15.88
N LYS A 29 -7.71 1.17 14.80
CA LYS A 29 -7.96 -0.28 14.85
C LYS A 29 -6.73 -0.91 15.49
N VAL A 30 -6.90 -1.32 16.74
CA VAL A 30 -6.00 -2.20 17.46
C VAL A 30 -5.85 -3.45 16.60
N ALA A 31 -4.61 -3.87 16.35
CA ALA A 31 -4.29 -5.15 15.74
C ALA A 31 -5.10 -6.23 16.46
N THR A 32 -6.04 -6.83 15.76
CA THR A 32 -6.79 -7.99 16.25
C THR A 32 -5.80 -9.12 16.49
N GLU A 33 -5.74 -9.64 17.72
CA GLU A 33 -5.00 -10.85 18.05
C GLU A 33 -5.41 -11.97 17.07
N GLY A 34 -4.44 -12.53 16.34
CA GLY A 34 -4.64 -13.57 15.33
C GLY A 34 -3.88 -13.33 14.02
N THR A 35 -3.88 -14.35 13.16
CA THR A 35 -3.25 -14.35 11.84
C THR A 35 -3.88 -13.28 10.93
N CYS A 36 -3.16 -12.84 9.89
CA CYS A 36 -3.74 -11.90 8.93
C CYS A 36 -4.97 -12.51 8.22
N SER A 37 -6.01 -11.70 8.02
CA SER A 37 -7.17 -12.17 7.25
C SER A 37 -6.79 -12.29 5.77
N LYS A 38 -7.45 -13.20 5.05
CA LYS A 38 -7.22 -13.37 3.61
C LYS A 38 -7.39 -12.05 2.83
N GLN A 39 -8.40 -11.24 3.19
CA GLN A 39 -8.63 -9.96 2.54
C GLN A 39 -7.47 -8.96 2.78
N VAL A 40 -6.88 -8.96 3.98
CA VAL A 40 -5.69 -8.14 4.27
C VAL A 40 -4.51 -8.60 3.44
N LEU A 41 -4.30 -9.92 3.32
CA LEU A 41 -3.21 -10.48 2.50
C LEU A 41 -3.40 -10.17 1.01
N ASP A 42 -4.60 -10.36 0.47
CA ASP A 42 -4.92 -10.06 -0.94
C ASP A 42 -4.70 -8.57 -1.25
N ASN A 43 -5.14 -7.67 -0.36
CA ASN A 43 -4.93 -6.23 -0.54
C ASN A 43 -3.45 -5.83 -0.39
N LEU A 44 -2.71 -6.50 0.50
CA LEU A 44 -1.29 -6.29 0.67
C LEU A 44 -0.52 -6.67 -0.60
N GLU A 45 -0.81 -7.84 -1.18
CA GLU A 45 -0.19 -8.28 -2.44
C GLU A 45 -0.38 -7.25 -3.55
N ALA A 46 -1.62 -6.81 -3.77
CA ALA A 46 -1.94 -5.79 -4.78
C ALA A 46 -1.22 -4.46 -4.53
N THR A 47 -1.07 -4.07 -3.26
CA THR A 47 -0.35 -2.85 -2.88
C THR A 47 1.15 -2.97 -3.13
N ILE A 48 1.75 -4.12 -2.83
CA ILE A 48 3.17 -4.39 -3.11
C ILE A 48 3.40 -4.29 -4.62
N GLU A 49 2.61 -4.98 -5.43
CA GLU A 49 2.71 -4.94 -6.90
C GLU A 49 2.60 -3.50 -7.44
N LEU A 50 1.67 -2.71 -6.90
CA LEU A 50 1.54 -1.29 -7.27
C LEU A 50 2.79 -0.49 -6.90
N CYS A 51 3.33 -0.67 -5.71
CA CYS A 51 4.50 0.05 -5.21
C CYS A 51 5.79 -0.36 -5.93
N THR A 52 5.87 -1.58 -6.46
CA THR A 52 7.05 -2.12 -7.15
C THR A 52 6.94 -2.08 -8.68
N ARG A 53 5.81 -1.64 -9.26
CA ARG A 53 5.57 -1.61 -10.72
C ARG A 53 6.64 -0.93 -11.57
N ASN A 54 7.42 -0.04 -10.97
CA ASN A 54 8.47 0.74 -11.64
C ASN A 54 9.88 0.25 -11.31
N VAL A 55 10.01 -0.82 -10.52
CA VAL A 55 11.31 -1.43 -10.20
C VAL A 55 11.72 -2.31 -11.38
N PRO A 56 12.83 -1.99 -12.08
CA PRO A 56 13.20 -2.68 -13.31
C PRO A 56 13.73 -4.08 -13.02
N ALA A 57 13.09 -5.10 -13.57
CA ALA A 57 13.47 -6.50 -13.42
C ALA A 57 14.69 -6.85 -14.30
N GLU A 58 15.87 -7.00 -13.68
CA GLU A 58 17.08 -7.38 -14.43
C GLU A 58 17.21 -8.89 -14.65
N GLN A 59 16.65 -9.73 -13.76
CA GLN A 59 16.92 -11.17 -13.76
C GLN A 59 15.68 -12.08 -13.79
N PHE A 60 14.50 -11.60 -13.38
CA PHE A 60 13.29 -12.40 -13.24
C PHE A 60 12.12 -11.79 -14.00
N ALA A 61 11.17 -12.62 -14.45
CA ALA A 61 10.06 -12.17 -15.28
C ALA A 61 9.09 -11.24 -14.54
N ASP A 62 8.97 -11.38 -13.21
CA ASP A 62 8.16 -10.49 -12.37
C ASP A 62 8.57 -10.53 -10.88
N PRO A 63 9.61 -9.78 -10.47
CA PRO A 63 10.04 -9.70 -9.07
C PRO A 63 9.02 -9.01 -8.17
N SER A 64 8.08 -8.23 -8.74
CA SER A 64 7.00 -7.60 -7.97
C SER A 64 6.06 -8.66 -7.42
N TRP A 65 5.58 -9.53 -8.32
CA TRP A 65 4.68 -10.63 -7.98
C TRP A 65 5.33 -11.63 -7.02
N GLU A 66 6.59 -12.01 -7.26
CA GLU A 66 7.31 -12.96 -6.41
C GLU A 66 7.49 -12.42 -4.98
N CYS A 67 7.89 -11.14 -4.85
CA CYS A 67 8.04 -10.51 -3.54
C CYS A 67 6.70 -10.29 -2.84
N ALA A 68 5.64 -9.94 -3.57
CA ALA A 68 4.30 -9.83 -3.00
C ALA A 68 3.88 -11.14 -2.32
N ARG A 69 4.01 -12.27 -3.01
CA ARG A 69 3.66 -13.60 -2.50
C ARG A 69 4.56 -14.09 -1.38
N THR A 70 5.84 -13.74 -1.43
CA THR A 70 6.79 -14.10 -0.37
C THR A 70 6.43 -13.38 0.93
N VAL A 71 6.15 -12.08 0.85
CA VAL A 71 5.81 -11.26 2.01
C VAL A 71 4.43 -11.63 2.57
N SER A 72 3.43 -11.85 1.71
CA SER A 72 2.10 -12.30 2.15
C SER A 72 2.14 -13.69 2.77
N GLY A 73 2.90 -14.63 2.20
CA GLY A 73 3.08 -15.97 2.76
C GLY A 73 3.70 -15.95 4.15
N TYR A 74 4.68 -15.07 4.39
CA TYR A 74 5.25 -14.89 5.73
C TYR A 74 4.19 -14.45 6.77
N LEU A 75 3.28 -13.57 6.37
CA LEU A 75 2.19 -13.10 7.24
C LEU A 75 1.04 -14.11 7.38
N GLU A 76 0.82 -14.95 6.38
CA GLU A 76 -0.14 -16.06 6.44
C GLU A 76 0.30 -17.09 7.49
N ASP A 77 1.59 -17.37 7.56
CA ASP A 77 2.20 -18.33 8.52
C ASP A 77 2.47 -17.72 9.91
N ALA A 78 2.33 -16.39 10.07
CA ALA A 78 2.60 -15.70 11.33
C ALA A 78 1.45 -15.84 12.34
N ASP A 79 1.79 -16.11 13.61
CA ASP A 79 0.82 -16.20 14.71
C ASP A 79 0.06 -14.88 14.95
N GLU A 80 0.69 -13.74 14.61
CA GLU A 80 0.14 -12.41 14.74
C GLU A 80 0.26 -11.63 13.43
N CYS A 81 -0.81 -10.92 13.06
CA CYS A 81 -0.81 -10.03 11.91
C CYS A 81 -0.07 -8.71 12.20
N ASP A 82 1.26 -8.73 12.14
CA ASP A 82 2.09 -7.54 12.25
C ASP A 82 2.48 -7.00 10.88
N LEU A 83 1.74 -6.00 10.39
CA LEU A 83 2.06 -5.34 9.12
C LEU A 83 3.30 -4.44 9.20
N SER A 84 3.82 -4.14 10.40
CA SER A 84 4.98 -3.26 10.54
C SER A 84 6.29 -3.87 10.03
N VAL A 85 6.34 -5.19 9.90
CA VAL A 85 7.49 -5.94 9.36
C VAL A 85 7.54 -5.98 7.83
N VAL A 86 6.41 -5.70 7.16
CA VAL A 86 6.28 -5.77 5.70
C VAL A 86 7.34 -4.96 4.94
N PRO A 87 7.65 -3.70 5.31
CA PRO A 87 8.63 -2.90 4.57
C PRO A 87 10.03 -3.54 4.56
N ASP A 88 10.43 -4.16 5.68
CA ASP A 88 11.74 -4.78 5.83
C ASP A 88 11.81 -6.08 5.01
N TYR A 89 10.78 -6.95 5.09
CA TYR A 89 10.71 -8.16 4.26
C TYR A 89 10.65 -7.86 2.76
N LEU A 90 9.93 -6.79 2.37
CA LEU A 90 9.90 -6.35 0.99
C LEU A 90 11.27 -5.84 0.53
N GLU A 91 11.95 -5.03 1.35
CA GLU A 91 13.30 -4.53 1.05
C GLU A 91 14.29 -5.69 0.82
N ASP A 92 14.32 -6.65 1.74
CA ASP A 92 15.18 -7.83 1.65
C ASP A 92 14.88 -8.68 0.40
N CYS A 93 13.60 -8.91 0.12
CA CYS A 93 13.19 -9.64 -1.08
C CYS A 93 13.69 -8.94 -2.34
N LEU A 94 13.38 -7.65 -2.49
CA LEU A 94 13.78 -6.86 -3.66
C LEU A 94 15.32 -6.86 -3.79
N TYR A 95 16.09 -6.71 -2.72
CA TYR A 95 17.55 -6.78 -2.81
C TYR A 95 18.09 -8.13 -3.31
N GLY A 96 17.37 -9.24 -3.08
CA GLY A 96 17.68 -10.53 -3.69
C GLY A 96 17.52 -10.56 -5.21
N PHE A 97 16.64 -9.71 -5.75
CA PHE A 97 16.33 -9.61 -7.18
C PHE A 97 17.08 -8.48 -7.91
N PHE A 98 17.47 -7.41 -7.20
CA PHE A 98 18.09 -6.23 -7.81
C PHE A 98 19.47 -5.94 -7.19
N LEU A 99 20.51 -6.02 -8.03
CA LEU A 99 21.92 -5.95 -7.60
C LEU A 99 22.37 -4.57 -7.10
N ARG A 100 21.59 -3.50 -7.34
CA ARG A 100 21.77 -2.13 -6.85
C ARG A 100 20.75 -1.23 -7.56
N ASP A 101 19.60 -0.96 -6.95
CA ASP A 101 18.62 -0.08 -7.59
C ASP A 101 18.15 1.07 -6.69
N HIS A 102 18.13 2.26 -7.30
CA HIS A 102 17.49 3.46 -6.78
C HIS A 102 15.97 3.30 -6.63
N SER A 103 15.41 2.23 -7.20
CA SER A 103 13.97 1.94 -7.24
C SER A 103 13.46 1.15 -6.03
N VAL A 104 14.33 0.46 -5.27
CA VAL A 104 13.93 -0.27 -4.04
C VAL A 104 13.41 0.68 -2.97
N LYS A 105 14.17 1.74 -2.65
CA LYS A 105 13.79 2.71 -1.61
C LYS A 105 12.45 3.41 -1.86
N PRO A 106 12.13 3.88 -3.09
CA PRO A 106 10.80 4.37 -3.42
C PRO A 106 9.69 3.34 -3.20
N ALA A 107 9.91 2.07 -3.56
CA ALA A 107 8.91 1.01 -3.37
C ALA A 107 8.67 0.74 -1.88
N VAL A 108 9.74 0.61 -1.08
CA VAL A 108 9.66 0.43 0.38
C VAL A 108 8.97 1.63 1.05
N LYS A 109 9.26 2.85 0.60
CA LYS A 109 8.57 4.05 1.09
C LYS A 109 7.08 4.06 0.73
N CYS A 110 6.74 3.61 -0.48
CA CYS A 110 5.35 3.51 -0.93
C CYS A 110 4.56 2.54 -0.04
N ILE A 111 5.07 1.32 0.22
CA ILE A 111 4.36 0.34 1.03
C ILE A 111 4.20 0.80 2.48
N LYS A 112 5.25 1.41 3.04
CA LYS A 112 5.20 1.98 4.39
C LYS A 112 4.10 3.02 4.54
N LEU A 113 3.98 3.95 3.58
CA LEU A 113 2.91 4.95 3.58
C LEU A 113 1.52 4.31 3.42
N ALA A 114 1.38 3.27 2.60
CA ALA A 114 0.11 2.57 2.41
C ALA A 114 -0.36 1.88 3.69
N ILE A 115 0.56 1.27 4.45
CA ILE A 115 0.29 0.67 5.77
C ILE A 115 -0.04 1.73 6.81
N GLU A 116 0.79 2.78 6.92
CA GLU A 116 0.57 3.88 7.89
C GLU A 116 -0.74 4.65 7.63
N SER A 117 -1.21 4.66 6.39
CA SER A 117 -2.46 5.32 5.98
C SER A 117 -3.68 4.38 5.95
N ASP A 118 -3.51 3.11 6.32
CA ASP A 118 -4.53 2.05 6.23
C ASP A 118 -5.11 1.82 4.82
N ILE A 119 -4.46 2.35 3.78
CA ILE A 119 -4.87 2.22 2.37
C ILE A 119 -4.72 0.78 1.90
N CYS A 120 -3.70 0.07 2.40
CA CYS A 120 -3.44 -1.32 2.02
C CYS A 120 -4.38 -2.33 2.66
N CYS A 121 -4.97 -2.02 3.82
CA CYS A 121 -5.30 -3.07 4.77
C CYS A 121 -6.62 -2.82 5.52
N SER A 122 -7.36 -1.76 5.16
CA SER A 122 -8.71 -1.54 5.66
C SER A 122 -9.67 -2.60 5.09
N ALA A 123 -10.11 -3.51 5.95
CA ALA A 123 -11.31 -4.31 5.73
C ALA A 123 -12.53 -3.38 5.89
N GLU A 124 -13.14 -3.00 4.77
CA GLU A 124 -14.53 -2.51 4.76
C GLU A 124 -15.51 -3.57 5.25
#